data_AF-A0A072P904-F1
#
_entry.id   AF-A0A072P904-F1
#
_cell.length_a   1.000
_cell.length_b   1.000
_cell.length_c   1.000
_cell.angle_alpha   90.00
_cell.angle_beta   90.00
_cell.angle_gamma   90.00
#
_symmetry.space_group_name_H-M   'P 1'
#
loop_
_entity.id
_entity.type
_entity.pdbx_description
1 polymer ?
#
loop_
_entity_poly.entity_id
_entity_poly.type
_entity_poly.pdbx_seq_one_letter_code
_entity_poly.pdbx_strand_id
1 'polypeptide(L)'
;MPLVVPGITSDKSSSSTADWQNKLMGKTLGSSHNETSFAKKDLPQNHRVVEENSMLTMDHVADRLNVHVDKDGTVKKVTHG
;
A
#
# COMPACT_ATOMS: atom_id res chain seq x y z
N MET A 1 -6.97 35.42 -5.70
CA MET A 1 -6.37 34.88 -4.46
C MET A 1 -5.69 33.56 -4.81
N PRO A 2 -4.35 33.46 -4.77
CA PRO A 2 -3.69 32.18 -4.96
C PRO A 2 -3.69 31.41 -3.62
N LEU A 3 -4.39 30.29 -3.56
CA LEU A 3 -4.28 29.34 -2.47
C LEU A 3 -2.97 28.56 -2.67
N VAL A 4 -1.86 29.09 -2.15
CA VAL A 4 -0.66 28.29 -1.91
C VAL A 4 -1.00 27.32 -0.79
N VAL A 5 -0.94 26.03 -1.06
CA VAL A 5 -1.02 24.97 -0.05
C VAL A 5 0.42 24.55 0.25
N PRO A 6 1.04 25.02 1.35
CA PRO A 6 2.40 24.67 1.69
C PRO A 6 2.40 23.37 2.51
N GLY A 7 3.24 22.43 2.13
CA GLY A 7 3.73 21.39 3.04
C GLY A 7 3.08 20.01 2.90
N ILE A 8 3.42 19.30 1.82
CA ILE A 8 3.66 17.85 1.96
C ILE A 8 5.12 17.71 2.39
N THR A 9 5.31 17.65 3.71
CA THR A 9 6.62 17.52 4.35
C THR A 9 7.30 16.25 3.87
N SER A 10 8.38 16.44 3.13
CA SER A 10 9.40 15.43 2.89
C SER A 10 10.15 15.17 4.20
N ASP A 11 9.59 14.32 5.08
CA ASP A 11 10.30 13.84 6.27
C ASP A 11 10.64 12.34 6.15
N LYS A 12 11.94 12.15 6.03
CA LYS A 12 12.68 10.99 5.57
C LYS A 12 12.92 10.03 6.74
N SER A 13 11.89 9.39 7.29
CA SER A 13 12.07 8.22 8.19
C SER A 13 10.80 7.44 8.58
N SER A 14 9.58 7.90 8.26
CA SER A 14 8.34 7.28 8.77
C SER A 14 7.16 7.27 7.77
N SER A 15 7.40 7.64 6.51
CA SER A 15 6.36 7.95 5.51
C SER A 15 5.89 6.77 4.63
N SER A 16 6.52 5.60 4.70
CA SER A 16 6.25 4.53 3.73
C SER A 16 4.79 4.05 3.72
N THR A 17 4.18 3.81 4.89
CA THR A 17 2.81 3.26 4.94
C THR A 17 1.78 4.22 4.39
N ALA A 18 1.85 5.50 4.77
CA ALA A 18 0.87 6.51 4.36
C ALA A 18 0.95 6.78 2.85
N ASP A 19 2.18 6.82 2.30
CA ASP A 19 2.39 6.98 0.87
C ASP A 19 1.84 5.80 0.07
N TRP A 20 2.11 4.57 0.52
CA TRP A 20 1.55 3.37 -0.10
C TRP A 20 0.04 3.28 0.07
N GLN A 21 -0.49 3.67 1.22
CA GLN A 21 -1.92 3.74 1.45
C GLN A 21 -2.58 4.72 0.47
N ASN A 22 -2.07 5.94 0.33
CA ASN A 22 -2.60 6.90 -0.64
C ASN A 22 -2.50 6.41 -2.09
N LYS A 23 -1.46 5.66 -2.43
CA LYS A 23 -1.27 5.09 -3.78
C LYS A 23 -2.18 3.92 -4.09
N LEU A 24 -2.39 3.03 -3.11
CA LEU A 24 -3.00 1.71 -3.32
C LEU A 24 -4.48 1.67 -2.95
N MET A 25 -4.93 2.46 -1.97
CA MET A 25 -6.29 2.41 -1.46
C MET A 25 -7.32 2.58 -2.57
N GLY A 26 -8.29 1.66 -2.61
CA GLY A 26 -9.38 1.67 -3.61
C GLY A 26 -8.97 1.16 -5.00
N LYS A 27 -7.70 0.82 -5.24
CA LYS A 27 -7.24 0.16 -6.47
C LYS A 27 -7.21 -1.36 -6.29
N THR A 28 -7.30 -2.09 -7.40
CA THR A 28 -7.14 -3.54 -7.41
C THR A 28 -5.69 -3.96 -7.64
N LEU A 29 -5.20 -4.96 -6.92
CA LEU A 29 -3.84 -5.49 -7.12
C LEU A 29 -3.83 -6.53 -8.24
N GLY A 30 -3.15 -6.22 -9.35
CA GLY A 30 -3.11 -7.06 -10.55
C GLY A 30 -1.73 -7.19 -11.17
N SER A 31 -1.71 -7.69 -12.41
CA SER A 31 -0.48 -7.86 -13.20
C SER A 31 -0.05 -6.60 -13.95
N SER A 32 -0.98 -5.66 -14.19
CA SER A 32 -0.75 -4.42 -14.93
C SER A 32 -1.11 -3.21 -14.09
N HIS A 33 -0.46 -2.08 -14.39
CA HIS A 33 -0.73 -0.79 -13.77
C HIS A 33 -1.68 0.01 -14.67
N ASN A 34 -2.86 0.35 -14.15
CA ASN A 34 -3.83 1.21 -14.81
C ASN A 34 -4.40 2.22 -13.80
N GLU A 35 -5.35 3.04 -14.24
CA GLU A 35 -5.99 4.03 -13.37
C GLU A 35 -6.70 3.39 -12.16
N THR A 36 -7.28 2.20 -12.34
CA THR A 36 -8.02 1.45 -11.30
C THR A 36 -7.27 0.23 -10.76
N SER A 37 -6.11 -0.11 -11.31
CA SER A 37 -5.34 -1.30 -10.91
C SER A 37 -3.86 -0.98 -10.72
N PHE A 38 -3.22 -1.65 -9.77
CA PHE A 38 -1.82 -1.47 -9.44
C PHE A 38 -1.07 -2.77 -9.71
N ALA A 39 0.07 -2.70 -10.40
CA ALA A 39 0.86 -3.89 -10.70
C ALA A 39 1.61 -4.38 -9.46
N LYS A 40 1.55 -5.67 -9.17
CA LYS A 40 2.34 -6.27 -8.08
C LYS A 40 3.86 -6.08 -8.25
N LYS A 41 4.32 -5.86 -9.48
CA LYS A 41 5.74 -5.59 -9.79
C LYS A 41 6.21 -4.21 -9.31
N ASP A 42 5.29 -3.27 -9.14
CA ASP A 42 5.59 -1.92 -8.67
C ASP A 42 5.62 -1.85 -7.13
N LEU A 43 5.27 -2.94 -6.43
CA LEU A 43 5.39 -3.03 -4.99
C LEU A 43 6.86 -3.18 -4.57
N PRO A 44 7.21 -2.78 -3.34
CA PRO A 44 8.57 -2.94 -2.83
C PRO A 44 8.98 -4.42 -2.79
N GLN A 45 10.28 -4.69 -2.88
CA GLN A 45 10.80 -6.06 -2.92
C GLN A 45 10.32 -6.91 -1.73
N ASN A 46 10.24 -6.30 -0.54
CA ASN A 46 9.64 -6.90 0.65
C ASN A 46 8.17 -6.50 0.76
N HIS A 47 7.28 -7.28 0.14
CA HIS A 47 5.83 -7.11 0.29
C HIS A 47 5.11 -8.46 0.50
N ARG A 48 3.94 -8.39 1.13
CA ARG A 48 2.99 -9.50 1.23
C ARG A 48 1.59 -9.02 0.88
N VAL A 49 0.93 -9.73 -0.02
CA VAL A 49 -0.51 -9.53 -0.26
C VAL A 49 -1.27 -10.43 0.69
N VAL A 50 -2.22 -9.84 1.41
CA VAL A 50 -3.00 -10.48 2.46
C VAL A 50 -4.46 -10.43 2.03
N GLU A 51 -5.06 -11.59 1.80
CA GLU A 51 -6.48 -11.67 1.45
C GLU A 51 -7.36 -11.65 2.70
N GLU A 52 -8.58 -11.13 2.57
CA GLU A 52 -9.60 -11.20 3.60
C GLU A 52 -9.86 -12.67 4.00
N ASN A 53 -9.61 -13.00 5.27
CA ASN A 53 -9.65 -14.35 5.89
C ASN A 53 -8.42 -15.24 5.69
N SER A 54 -7.32 -14.73 5.13
CA SER A 54 -6.06 -15.49 5.15
C SER A 54 -5.55 -15.59 6.59
N MET A 55 -5.20 -16.81 7.02
CA MET A 55 -4.42 -16.97 8.26
C MET A 55 -3.02 -16.39 8.04
N LEU A 56 -2.61 -15.50 8.93
CA LEU A 56 -1.32 -14.81 8.85
C LEU A 56 -0.42 -15.33 9.96
N THR A 57 0.79 -15.71 9.59
CA THR A 57 1.85 -16.01 10.57
C THR A 57 2.27 -14.72 11.27
N MET A 58 2.54 -14.82 12.58
CA MET A 58 3.01 -13.72 13.44
C MET A 58 4.52 -13.45 13.26
N ASP A 59 5.02 -13.56 12.03
CA ASP A 59 6.41 -13.25 11.72
C ASP A 59 6.53 -11.75 11.41
N HIS A 60 7.16 -11.03 12.33
CA HIS A 60 7.27 -9.57 12.30
C HIS A 60 8.51 -9.14 11.51
N VAL A 61 8.28 -8.51 10.37
CA VAL A 61 9.31 -7.95 9.49
C VAL A 61 9.02 -6.47 9.31
N ALA A 62 9.71 -5.63 10.08
CA ALA A 62 9.48 -4.18 10.13
C ALA A 62 9.53 -3.51 8.73
N ASP A 63 10.40 -4.00 7.85
CA ASP A 63 10.58 -3.47 6.50
C ASP A 63 9.58 -4.00 5.47
N ARG A 64 8.69 -4.93 5.85
CA ARG A 64 7.74 -5.56 4.92
C ARG A 64 6.45 -4.77 4.81
N LEU A 65 6.07 -4.45 3.57
CA LEU A 65 4.76 -3.87 3.26
C LEU A 65 3.71 -4.99 3.17
N ASN A 66 2.74 -4.99 4.07
CA ASN A 66 1.55 -5.85 3.94
C ASN A 66 0.41 -5.06 3.30
N VAL A 67 -0.10 -5.58 2.19
CA VAL A 67 -1.24 -5.01 1.48
C VAL A 67 -2.43 -5.94 1.68
N HIS A 68 -3.45 -5.44 2.38
CA HIS A 68 -4.68 -6.17 2.66
C HIS A 68 -5.68 -5.88 1.54
N VAL A 69 -6.10 -6.95 0.87
CA VAL A 69 -7.05 -6.92 -0.23
C VAL A 69 -8.34 -7.65 0.15
N ASP A 70 -9.45 -7.16 -0.36
CA ASP A 70 -10.74 -7.83 -0.32
C ASP A 70 -10.75 -9.05 -1.27
N LYS A 71 -11.82 -9.85 -1.23
CA LYS A 71 -12.10 -10.97 -2.14
C LYS A 71 -12.05 -10.58 -3.61
N ASP A 72 -12.43 -9.35 -3.91
CA ASP A 72 -12.40 -8.79 -5.28
C ASP A 72 -10.99 -8.29 -5.68
N GLY A 73 -10.00 -8.38 -4.79
CA GLY A 73 -8.62 -7.91 -5.02
C GLY A 73 -8.41 -6.41 -4.79
N THR A 74 -9.42 -5.71 -4.29
CA THR A 74 -9.37 -4.28 -3.97
C THR A 74 -8.61 -4.05 -2.67
N VAL A 75 -7.64 -3.13 -2.67
CA VAL A 75 -6.88 -2.78 -1.47
C VAL A 75 -7.75 -2.01 -0.49
N LYS A 76 -7.93 -2.58 0.70
CA LYS A 76 -8.64 -1.94 1.81
C LYS A 76 -7.74 -1.39 2.89
N LYS A 77 -6.54 -1.95 3.06
CA LYS A 77 -5.63 -1.52 4.11
C LYS A 77 -4.19 -1.81 3.74
N VAL A 78 -3.28 -0.98 4.21
CA VAL A 78 -1.84 -1.15 4.07
C VAL A 78 -1.20 -1.05 5.45
N THR A 79 -0.30 -1.97 5.80
CA THR A 79 0.39 -1.99 7.10
C THR A 79 1.84 -2.43 6.93
N HIS A 80 2.78 -1.80 7.62
CA HIS A 80 4.15 -2.32 7.74
C HIS A 80 4.29 -3.17 9.01
N GLY A 81 5.07 -4.25 8.93
CA GLY A 81 5.32 -5.16 10.05
C GLY A 81 5.31 -6.65 9.72
#